data_AF-A0A6I9L0Y4-F1
#
_entry.id   AF-A0A6I9L0Y4-F1
#
_cell.length_a   1.000
_cell.length_b   1.000
_cell.length_c   1.000
_cell.angle_alpha   90.00
_cell.angle_beta   90.00
_cell.angle_gamma   90.00
#
_symmetry.space_group_name_H-M   'P 1'
#
loop_
_entity.id
_entity.type
_entity.pdbx_description
1 polymer ?
#
loop_
_entity_poly.entity_id
_entity_poly.type
_entity_poly.pdbx_seq_one_letter_code
_entity_poly.pdbx_strand_id
1 'polypeptide(L)'
;MESCKSRNLETTVKRVYRDLLIPKINTSKKMSTLTNSPNSLEVSPEIKKSFGEKQTEIPTERVKLTKSIKEKQSNESEKVALKRKAEGEEKLAGKKEAKIMELDNQLVTTIPLPHIPLKNIMDVEMKLVYVDEEDVSYEFAQPYTFTGLQATGQTATMMPPASARDLTTLPQIDKWLQVALKDASSCYRQKKYAVAAGQFRTALELCSKGAALGKPFEAHAEDIASVASFIETKLVTCYLRMRKPDLALNHAHRSIVLNPAYFRNHLRQAAVFRCLERYSEAARSAMIADYMFWLCGGSEHCVSKLIKLYWQAMIEEAITRAEAFSVMYTPFATKIRADKIEKVKEVFIRTHPAYVDCIYTDTQGLHVLPQTADWSSFPPQQYLLTLGFKNKEDGKFLEKVSSRKLPTFTEHKTPFSLLTREDTVRLMETVGKRILPILDFIRSTQLNGDFHACSGVMEKLHYASLLSRLQRVKEQAQVINQAMAELATVPYLQDISQQEAELLQLLMADAMDTLEGRQSDKERVWNTIQKVGRIEDFLYQLEDNFLKTKKLRTARRQKTKLKRLQTVQQN
;
A
#
# COMPACT_ATOMS: atom_id res chain seq x y z
N MET A 1 26.68 22.15 29.44
CA MET A 1 27.19 21.35 28.32
C MET A 1 26.05 21.10 27.34
N GLU A 2 25.73 22.08 26.50
CA GLU A 2 24.66 21.99 25.50
C GLU A 2 25.13 22.71 24.25
N SER A 3 25.50 21.95 23.20
CA SER A 3 25.73 22.48 21.84
C SER A 3 25.98 21.36 20.80
N CYS A 4 26.12 20.09 21.19
CA CYS A 4 26.58 19.04 20.26
C CYS A 4 25.44 18.21 19.59
N LYS A 5 24.17 18.36 20.01
CA LYS A 5 23.06 17.54 19.48
C LYS A 5 22.34 18.13 18.24
N SER A 6 22.46 19.43 17.95
CA SER A 6 21.75 20.05 16.81
C SER A 6 22.37 19.70 15.45
N ARG A 7 23.71 19.60 15.37
CA ARG A 7 24.41 19.25 14.12
C ARG A 7 24.07 17.85 13.61
N ASN A 8 23.85 16.89 14.51
CA ASN A 8 23.55 15.51 14.10
C ASN A 8 22.15 15.36 13.50
N LEU A 9 21.15 16.09 13.97
CA LEU A 9 19.82 16.04 13.37
C LEU A 9 19.83 16.73 11.99
N GLU A 10 20.50 17.88 11.87
CA GLU A 10 20.59 18.60 10.60
C GLU A 10 21.39 17.82 9.53
N THR A 11 22.42 17.06 9.93
CA THR A 11 23.15 16.16 9.03
C THR A 11 22.37 14.90 8.69
N THR A 12 21.62 14.31 9.63
CA THR A 12 20.73 13.17 9.36
C THR A 12 19.61 13.57 8.40
N VAL A 13 18.96 14.72 8.65
CA VAL A 13 17.94 15.31 7.78
C VAL A 13 18.53 15.57 6.38
N LYS A 14 19.69 16.25 6.26
CA LYS A 14 20.36 16.49 4.97
C LYS A 14 20.78 15.20 4.25
N ARG A 15 21.12 14.13 4.97
CA ARG A 15 21.52 12.82 4.42
C ARG A 15 20.31 12.02 3.90
N VAL A 16 19.21 12.00 4.66
CA VAL A 16 17.93 11.40 4.23
C VAL A 16 17.41 12.11 2.97
N TYR A 17 17.56 13.44 2.87
CA TYR A 17 17.17 14.19 1.67
C TYR A 17 18.06 13.94 0.45
N ARG A 18 19.35 13.69 0.63
CA ARG A 18 20.28 13.48 -0.49
C ARG A 18 19.89 12.26 -1.32
N ASP A 19 19.38 11.21 -0.68
CA ASP A 19 19.09 9.93 -1.35
C ASP A 19 17.61 9.76 -1.75
N LEU A 20 16.68 10.50 -1.12
CA LEU A 20 15.32 10.67 -1.64
C LEU A 20 15.32 11.32 -3.04
N LEU A 21 16.29 12.21 -3.31
CA LEU A 21 16.39 13.02 -4.54
C LEU A 21 17.25 12.41 -5.67
N ILE A 22 17.90 11.24 -5.48
CA ILE A 22 18.74 10.64 -6.54
C ILE A 22 17.96 9.54 -7.29
N PRO A 23 17.65 9.73 -8.59
CA PRO A 23 17.30 8.62 -9.47
C PRO A 23 18.57 7.78 -9.70
N LYS A 24 18.51 6.46 -9.49
CA LYS A 24 19.56 5.55 -9.96
C LYS A 24 19.55 5.53 -11.49
N ILE A 25 20.28 6.47 -12.10
CA ILE A 25 20.58 6.47 -13.52
C ILE A 25 21.70 5.45 -13.75
N ASN A 26 21.35 4.28 -14.29
CA ASN A 26 22.34 3.36 -14.86
C ASN A 26 22.92 3.97 -16.14
N THR A 27 24.04 4.67 -16.04
CA THR A 27 24.89 5.00 -17.19
C THR A 27 26.20 4.25 -17.07
N SER A 28 26.24 3.05 -17.65
CA SER A 28 27.49 2.43 -18.08
C SER A 28 28.05 3.23 -19.25
N LYS A 29 29.00 4.12 -18.99
CA LYS A 29 30.06 4.49 -19.93
C LYS A 29 31.16 5.26 -19.20
N LYS A 30 32.31 4.61 -19.05
CA LYS A 30 33.58 5.24 -18.72
C LYS A 30 33.87 6.35 -19.72
N MET A 31 34.20 7.55 -19.26
CA MET A 31 35.33 8.28 -19.82
C MET A 31 35.90 9.28 -18.80
N SER A 32 37.22 9.40 -18.87
CA SER A 32 38.18 9.95 -17.93
C SER A 32 38.07 11.47 -17.69
N THR A 33 38.41 11.83 -16.46
CA THR A 33 38.85 13.15 -15.98
C THR A 33 39.87 13.81 -16.89
N LEU A 34 39.65 15.08 -17.26
CA LEU A 34 40.71 16.10 -17.27
C LEU A 34 40.11 17.51 -17.17
N THR A 35 40.79 18.29 -16.37
CA THR A 35 40.46 19.58 -15.76
C THR A 35 40.89 20.78 -16.62
N ASN A 36 40.19 21.91 -16.39
CA ASN A 36 40.59 23.33 -16.54
C ASN A 36 40.12 24.15 -17.76
N SER A 37 39.57 25.31 -17.40
CA SER A 37 39.06 26.47 -18.18
C SER A 37 40.17 27.52 -18.47
N PRO A 38 39.85 28.77 -18.91
CA PRO A 38 39.38 29.25 -20.22
C PRO A 38 40.34 30.32 -20.85
N ASN A 39 39.94 30.92 -21.99
CA ASN A 39 40.47 32.12 -22.70
C ASN A 39 41.38 31.87 -23.92
N SER A 40 40.91 32.23 -25.12
CA SER A 40 41.27 33.48 -25.85
C SER A 40 40.83 33.43 -27.33
N LEU A 41 40.60 34.61 -27.88
CA LEU A 41 40.24 34.93 -29.28
C LEU A 41 41.23 34.38 -30.32
N GLU A 42 40.77 33.99 -31.52
CA GLU A 42 40.97 34.71 -32.80
C GLU A 42 40.53 33.88 -34.03
N VAL A 43 40.40 34.57 -35.17
CA VAL A 43 39.62 34.27 -36.38
C VAL A 43 40.41 33.46 -37.44
N SER A 44 39.64 32.73 -38.28
CA SER A 44 39.80 32.13 -39.65
C SER A 44 40.98 32.58 -40.56
N PRO A 45 41.31 31.93 -41.74
CA PRO A 45 40.40 31.23 -42.68
C PRO A 45 40.94 30.08 -43.61
N GLU A 46 39.97 29.48 -44.32
CA GLU A 46 39.96 28.90 -45.69
C GLU A 46 41.00 27.87 -46.18
N ILE A 47 40.53 26.78 -46.82
CA ILE A 47 40.64 26.52 -48.28
C ILE A 47 40.00 25.16 -48.69
N LYS A 48 39.46 25.19 -49.91
CA LYS A 48 38.66 24.25 -50.73
C LYS A 48 39.26 22.86 -51.05
N LYS A 49 38.33 21.96 -51.45
CA LYS A 49 38.32 20.95 -52.57
C LYS A 49 37.90 19.55 -52.08
N SER A 50 37.17 18.69 -52.78
CA SER A 50 36.40 18.70 -54.04
C SER A 50 35.82 17.29 -54.29
N PHE A 51 34.60 17.22 -54.82
CA PHE A 51 34.01 16.22 -55.77
C PHE A 51 33.86 14.70 -55.47
N GLY A 52 32.68 14.18 -55.84
CA GLY A 52 32.39 12.76 -56.10
C GLY A 52 30.89 12.44 -56.24
N GLU A 53 30.31 12.61 -57.43
CA GLU A 53 28.92 12.28 -57.82
C GLU A 53 28.63 10.77 -57.91
N LYS A 54 27.36 10.36 -57.73
CA LYS A 54 26.59 9.60 -58.75
C LYS A 54 25.08 9.52 -58.45
N GLN A 55 24.32 9.59 -59.55
CA GLN A 55 22.88 9.74 -59.81
C GLN A 55 22.03 8.47 -59.56
N THR A 56 20.77 8.59 -59.07
CA THR A 56 19.43 8.51 -59.77
C THR A 56 19.10 7.06 -60.24
N GLU A 57 17.94 6.41 -60.03
CA GLU A 57 16.55 6.70 -60.43
C GLU A 57 15.52 5.75 -59.74
N ILE A 58 14.26 6.21 -59.71
CA ILE A 58 13.01 5.50 -59.39
C ILE A 58 12.42 4.92 -60.70
N PRO A 59 11.50 3.93 -60.68
CA PRO A 59 10.15 4.27 -61.14
C PRO A 59 8.99 3.63 -60.34
N THR A 60 7.86 4.34 -60.40
CA THR A 60 6.50 4.13 -59.89
C THR A 60 5.60 3.31 -60.83
N GLU A 61 4.56 2.64 -60.30
CA GLU A 61 3.14 2.60 -60.79
C GLU A 61 2.28 1.69 -59.87
N ARG A 62 1.28 2.16 -59.09
CA ARG A 62 -0.14 2.52 -59.35
C ARG A 62 -1.09 1.36 -59.76
N VAL A 63 -2.16 1.13 -58.96
CA VAL A 63 -3.62 1.16 -59.31
C VAL A 63 -4.25 -0.26 -59.34
N LYS A 64 -5.48 -0.63 -58.88
CA LYS A 64 -6.78 0.02 -58.59
C LYS A 64 -7.68 -0.86 -57.67
N LEU A 65 -8.76 -0.24 -57.21
CA LEU A 65 -9.91 -0.64 -56.37
C LEU A 65 -11.00 -1.45 -57.13
N THR A 66 -11.81 -2.32 -56.48
CA THR A 66 -13.31 -2.31 -56.56
C THR A 66 -14.06 -3.33 -55.65
N LYS A 67 -15.33 -2.97 -55.37
CA LYS A 67 -16.41 -3.41 -54.43
C LYS A 67 -17.12 -4.77 -54.70
N SER A 68 -17.83 -5.32 -53.68
CA SER A 68 -19.33 -5.51 -53.58
C SER A 68 -19.79 -6.81 -52.85
N ILE A 69 -20.61 -6.76 -51.78
CA ILE A 69 -22.09 -6.97 -51.57
C ILE A 69 -22.59 -8.43 -51.36
N LYS A 70 -23.47 -8.61 -50.32
CA LYS A 70 -24.54 -9.62 -50.01
C LYS A 70 -24.27 -10.44 -48.72
N GLU A 71 -25.08 -10.48 -47.65
CA GLU A 71 -26.54 -10.57 -47.35
C GLU A 71 -27.06 -12.02 -47.15
N LYS A 72 -27.88 -12.21 -46.08
CA LYS A 72 -28.71 -13.37 -45.60
C LYS A 72 -28.05 -14.34 -44.60
N GLN A 73 -28.55 -14.58 -43.37
CA GLN A 73 -29.86 -14.95 -42.76
C GLN A 73 -30.00 -16.45 -42.44
N SER A 74 -30.77 -16.74 -41.36
CA SER A 74 -31.29 -18.01 -40.78
C SER A 74 -30.54 -18.53 -39.53
N ASN A 75 -31.16 -18.56 -38.32
CA ASN A 75 -32.22 -19.45 -37.75
C ASN A 75 -31.77 -20.91 -37.66
N GLU A 76 -32.09 -21.75 -36.68
CA GLU A 76 -32.74 -21.76 -35.36
C GLU A 76 -32.57 -23.22 -34.88
N SER A 77 -32.41 -23.44 -33.57
CA SER A 77 -32.76 -24.70 -32.86
C SER A 77 -31.95 -25.96 -33.26
N GLU A 78 -31.80 -27.06 -32.51
CA GLU A 78 -32.57 -27.63 -31.42
C GLU A 78 -31.71 -28.71 -30.69
N LYS A 79 -32.11 -29.01 -29.46
CA LYS A 79 -31.58 -30.00 -28.51
C LYS A 79 -31.48 -31.40 -29.12
N VAL A 80 -30.51 -32.23 -28.71
CA VAL A 80 -30.74 -33.61 -28.21
C VAL A 80 -29.61 -34.01 -27.26
N ALA A 81 -29.99 -34.43 -26.06
CA ALA A 81 -29.14 -35.05 -25.05
C ALA A 81 -28.81 -36.51 -25.43
N LEU A 82 -27.68 -37.04 -24.96
CA LEU A 82 -27.60 -38.44 -24.49
C LEU A 82 -26.31 -38.69 -23.66
N LYS A 83 -26.54 -39.16 -22.43
CA LYS A 83 -25.57 -39.74 -21.50
C LYS A 83 -24.95 -41.01 -22.08
N ARG A 84 -23.67 -41.29 -21.78
CA ARG A 84 -23.23 -42.33 -20.82
C ARG A 84 -21.70 -42.47 -20.81
N LYS A 85 -21.19 -42.72 -19.60
CA LYS A 85 -19.80 -43.02 -19.23
C LYS A 85 -19.36 -44.41 -19.72
N ALA A 86 -18.06 -44.58 -19.97
CA ALA A 86 -17.30 -45.76 -19.58
C ALA A 86 -15.79 -45.42 -19.58
N GLU A 87 -15.13 -45.71 -18.45
CA GLU A 87 -13.68 -45.72 -18.28
C GLU A 87 -13.03 -46.84 -19.11
N GLY A 88 -11.81 -46.58 -19.56
CA GLY A 88 -10.88 -47.58 -20.09
C GLY A 88 -9.50 -46.95 -20.24
N GLU A 89 -8.59 -47.24 -19.30
CA GLU A 89 -7.18 -46.87 -19.37
C GLU A 89 -6.46 -47.72 -20.42
N GLU A 90 -5.72 -47.10 -21.34
CA GLU A 90 -4.52 -47.70 -21.93
C GLU A 90 -3.57 -46.59 -22.42
N LYS A 91 -2.31 -46.62 -21.97
CA LYS A 91 -1.22 -45.76 -22.44
C LYS A 91 -0.48 -46.47 -23.57
N LEU A 92 -0.22 -45.81 -24.71
CA LEU A 92 1.13 -45.37 -25.14
C LEU A 92 1.15 -44.69 -26.53
N ALA A 93 1.88 -43.57 -26.57
CA ALA A 93 2.70 -43.01 -27.65
C ALA A 93 2.09 -42.65 -29.03
N GLY A 94 2.01 -41.33 -29.32
CA GLY A 94 1.80 -40.83 -30.69
C GLY A 94 1.80 -39.29 -30.81
N LYS A 95 3.00 -38.72 -30.96
CA LYS A 95 3.38 -37.43 -31.60
C LYS A 95 2.38 -36.23 -31.67
N LYS A 96 2.75 -35.20 -30.90
CA LYS A 96 2.82 -33.76 -31.24
C LYS A 96 2.11 -33.29 -32.53
N GLU A 97 0.97 -32.61 -32.38
CA GLU A 97 0.65 -31.31 -33.02
C GLU A 97 -0.79 -30.90 -32.69
N ALA A 98 -1.03 -30.47 -31.44
CA ALA A 98 -2.27 -29.79 -31.05
C ALA A 98 -2.07 -29.15 -29.66
N LYS A 99 -1.21 -28.13 -29.55
CA LYS A 99 -0.96 -27.45 -28.26
C LYS A 99 -0.59 -25.98 -28.35
N ILE A 100 -0.92 -25.31 -29.47
CA ILE A 100 -0.61 -23.88 -29.64
C ILE A 100 -1.87 -22.99 -29.51
N MET A 101 -3.08 -23.52 -29.70
CA MET A 101 -4.30 -22.70 -29.63
C MET A 101 -4.99 -22.66 -28.26
N GLU A 102 -4.63 -23.56 -27.34
CA GLU A 102 -5.36 -23.70 -26.05
C GLU A 102 -4.74 -22.88 -24.90
N LEU A 103 -3.53 -22.34 -25.08
CA LEU A 103 -2.84 -21.56 -24.04
C LEU A 103 -3.33 -20.11 -23.93
N ASP A 104 -3.96 -19.56 -24.99
CA ASP A 104 -4.39 -18.16 -25.04
C ASP A 104 -5.72 -17.93 -24.30
N ASN A 105 -6.55 -18.97 -24.11
CA ASN A 105 -7.82 -18.89 -23.38
C ASN A 105 -7.69 -19.16 -21.87
N GLN A 106 -6.60 -19.78 -21.40
CA GLN A 106 -6.39 -20.08 -19.97
C GLN A 106 -5.89 -18.87 -19.16
N LEU A 107 -5.46 -17.79 -19.80
CA LEU A 107 -4.99 -16.57 -19.14
C LEU A 107 -6.11 -15.74 -18.49
N VAL A 108 -7.39 -16.03 -18.80
CA VAL A 108 -8.51 -15.14 -18.47
C VAL A 108 -9.72 -15.94 -17.99
N THR A 109 -9.58 -16.65 -16.88
CA THR A 109 -10.76 -16.95 -16.06
C THR A 109 -10.72 -16.01 -14.87
N THR A 110 -11.35 -14.85 -15.01
CA THR A 110 -11.69 -13.98 -13.87
C THR A 110 -12.60 -14.80 -12.97
N ILE A 111 -12.08 -15.28 -11.85
CA ILE A 111 -12.89 -15.94 -10.83
C ILE A 111 -13.50 -14.81 -10.00
N PRO A 112 -14.81 -14.52 -10.10
CA PRO A 112 -15.44 -13.63 -9.14
C PRO A 112 -15.25 -14.24 -7.76
N LEU A 113 -14.79 -13.41 -6.82
CA LEU A 113 -14.60 -13.80 -5.42
C LEU A 113 -15.95 -14.35 -4.88
N PRO A 114 -16.01 -15.59 -4.40
CA PRO A 114 -17.28 -16.21 -4.04
C PRO A 114 -17.87 -15.56 -2.79
N HIS A 115 -19.06 -14.97 -2.94
CA HIS A 115 -19.73 -14.21 -1.87
C HIS A 115 -19.80 -14.97 -0.55
N ILE A 116 -19.23 -14.37 0.50
CA ILE A 116 -19.25 -14.94 1.86
C ILE A 116 -20.47 -14.43 2.63
N PRO A 117 -21.38 -15.33 3.07
CA PRO A 117 -22.54 -14.92 3.86
C PRO A 117 -22.16 -14.24 5.18
N LEU A 118 -22.90 -13.19 5.57
CA LEU A 118 -22.70 -12.46 6.82
C LEU A 118 -22.64 -13.37 8.06
N LYS A 119 -23.41 -14.47 8.07
CA LYS A 119 -23.38 -15.47 9.15
C LYS A 119 -21.96 -16.02 9.37
N ASN A 120 -21.25 -16.35 8.30
CA ASN A 120 -19.89 -16.88 8.38
C ASN A 120 -18.92 -15.84 8.92
N ILE A 121 -19.10 -14.56 8.55
CA ILE A 121 -18.30 -13.44 9.07
C ILE A 121 -18.51 -13.30 10.58
N MET A 122 -19.77 -13.32 11.04
CA MET A 122 -20.10 -13.26 12.47
C MET A 122 -19.54 -14.45 13.24
N ASP A 123 -19.55 -15.65 12.65
CA ASP A 123 -18.94 -16.83 13.24
C ASP A 123 -17.42 -16.68 13.40
N VAL A 124 -16.74 -16.09 12.41
CA VAL A 124 -15.30 -15.76 12.52
C VAL A 124 -15.05 -14.77 13.66
N GLU A 125 -15.84 -13.68 13.73
CA GLU A 125 -15.67 -12.70 14.80
C GLU A 125 -15.88 -13.30 16.19
N MET A 126 -16.90 -14.16 16.35
CA MET A 126 -17.13 -14.85 17.62
C MET A 126 -15.96 -15.76 18.00
N LYS A 127 -15.34 -16.43 17.02
CA LYS A 127 -14.24 -17.37 17.24
C LYS A 127 -12.88 -16.71 17.43
N LEU A 128 -12.65 -15.51 16.91
CA LEU A 128 -11.32 -14.89 16.91
C LEU A 128 -11.28 -13.48 17.51
N VAL A 129 -12.30 -12.64 17.29
CA VAL A 129 -12.32 -11.23 17.74
C VAL A 129 -12.75 -11.15 19.20
N TYR A 130 -13.82 -11.86 19.56
CA TYR A 130 -14.47 -11.76 20.88
C TYR A 130 -14.03 -12.81 21.90
N VAL A 131 -12.98 -13.58 21.59
CA VAL A 131 -12.40 -14.56 22.50
C VAL A 131 -11.93 -13.86 23.76
N ASP A 132 -12.39 -14.36 24.92
CA ASP A 132 -11.91 -13.87 26.20
C ASP A 132 -10.58 -14.54 26.54
N GLU A 133 -9.48 -13.92 26.15
CA GLU A 133 -8.14 -14.28 26.65
C GLU A 133 -8.12 -14.16 28.18
N GLU A 134 -8.07 -15.30 28.87
CA GLU A 134 -8.19 -15.35 30.34
C GLU A 134 -6.93 -14.88 31.05
N ASP A 135 -5.77 -15.02 30.39
CA ASP A 135 -4.48 -14.59 30.88
C ASP A 135 -3.89 -13.51 29.97
N VAL A 136 -3.07 -12.63 30.57
CA VAL A 136 -1.96 -12.00 29.85
C VAL A 136 -0.89 -13.07 29.59
N SER A 137 -1.30 -14.26 29.14
CA SER A 137 -0.40 -15.31 28.73
C SER A 137 0.26 -14.77 27.48
N TYR A 138 1.42 -14.17 27.72
CA TYR A 138 2.19 -13.53 26.71
C TYR A 138 2.61 -14.60 25.71
N GLU A 139 1.85 -14.72 24.63
CA GLU A 139 2.41 -15.04 23.33
C GLU A 139 3.30 -13.85 22.95
N PHE A 140 4.39 -13.66 23.70
CA PHE A 140 5.53 -12.91 23.23
C PHE A 140 6.01 -13.69 22.03
N ALA A 141 5.49 -13.35 20.86
CA ALA A 141 6.26 -13.51 19.67
C ALA A 141 7.54 -12.71 19.93
N GLN A 142 8.58 -13.38 20.43
CA GLN A 142 9.91 -12.87 20.17
C GLN A 142 9.93 -12.63 18.66
N PRO A 143 10.20 -11.41 18.19
CA PRO A 143 10.44 -11.24 16.78
C PRO A 143 11.54 -12.23 16.46
N TYR A 144 11.24 -13.24 15.65
CA TYR A 144 12.28 -14.03 15.02
C TYR A 144 13.11 -12.99 14.29
N THR A 145 14.33 -12.74 14.77
CA THR A 145 15.31 -12.00 13.99
C THR A 145 15.52 -12.86 12.76
N PHE A 146 14.86 -12.50 11.67
CA PHE A 146 15.11 -13.11 10.38
C PHE A 146 16.53 -12.68 10.01
N THR A 147 17.52 -13.51 10.36
CA THR A 147 18.87 -13.37 9.84
C THR A 147 18.74 -13.53 8.35
N GLY A 148 18.80 -12.41 7.62
CA GLY A 148 18.64 -12.37 6.18
C GLY A 148 19.47 -13.45 5.50
N LEU A 149 18.94 -14.01 4.42
CA LEU A 149 19.59 -14.99 3.56
C LEU A 149 21.08 -14.65 3.38
N GLN A 150 21.95 -15.30 4.16
CA GLN A 150 23.36 -15.32 3.84
C GLN A 150 23.50 -16.16 2.58
N ALA A 151 23.89 -15.46 1.52
CA ALA A 151 24.35 -16.05 0.29
C ALA A 151 25.45 -17.08 0.56
N THR A 152 25.40 -18.12 -0.26
CA THR A 152 26.24 -19.30 -0.33
C THR A 152 27.73 -19.04 -0.04
N GLY A 153 28.28 -19.86 0.86
CA GLY A 153 29.67 -20.32 0.81
C GLY A 153 30.70 -19.52 1.62
N GLN A 154 30.98 -19.96 2.85
CA GLN A 154 32.28 -20.54 3.22
C GLN A 154 32.27 -21.00 4.68
N THR A 155 32.81 -22.20 4.88
CA THR A 155 33.10 -22.84 6.16
C THR A 155 33.92 -21.95 7.09
N ALA A 156 33.34 -21.55 8.22
CA ALA A 156 34.09 -21.07 9.37
C ALA A 156 33.43 -21.58 10.66
N THR A 157 34.29 -22.17 11.50
CA THR A 157 34.08 -22.96 12.70
C THR A 157 32.97 -22.47 13.63
N MET A 158 32.09 -23.41 14.04
CA MET A 158 31.13 -23.27 15.14
C MET A 158 31.79 -22.65 16.37
N MET A 159 31.32 -21.47 16.76
CA MET A 159 31.35 -21.01 18.15
C MET A 159 29.89 -20.82 18.57
N PRO A 160 29.45 -21.39 19.70
CA PRO A 160 28.07 -21.25 20.15
C PRO A 160 27.81 -19.78 20.51
N PRO A 161 26.69 -19.18 20.10
CA PRO A 161 26.32 -17.86 20.59
C PRO A 161 26.18 -17.92 22.13
N ALA A 162 26.84 -16.99 22.79
CA ALA A 162 26.85 -16.87 24.23
C ALA A 162 25.43 -16.67 24.78
N SER A 163 25.07 -17.53 25.75
CA SER A 163 23.92 -17.47 26.65
C SER A 163 22.54 -17.37 25.99
N ALA A 164 21.89 -18.54 25.85
CA ALA A 164 20.45 -18.63 26.02
C ALA A 164 20.08 -17.97 27.36
N ARG A 165 19.31 -16.88 27.34
CA ARG A 165 18.77 -16.28 28.56
C ARG A 165 17.77 -17.24 29.19
N ASP A 166 17.88 -17.42 30.50
CA ASP A 166 17.02 -18.27 31.31
C ASP A 166 15.52 -17.95 31.13
N LEU A 167 14.82 -18.88 30.48
CA LEU A 167 13.38 -18.91 30.28
C LEU A 167 12.67 -19.46 31.53
N THR A 168 12.46 -18.69 32.60
CA THR A 168 11.53 -19.15 33.68
C THR A 168 10.84 -18.09 34.54
N THR A 169 11.12 -16.79 34.45
CA THR A 169 10.40 -15.79 35.28
C THR A 169 9.61 -14.81 34.43
N LEU A 170 8.31 -15.10 34.26
CA LEU A 170 7.34 -14.22 33.63
C LEU A 170 7.28 -12.88 34.41
N PRO A 171 7.25 -11.71 33.75
CA PRO A 171 7.12 -10.44 34.45
C PRO A 171 5.82 -10.42 35.26
N GLN A 172 5.97 -10.29 36.59
CA GLN A 172 4.85 -10.31 37.51
C GLN A 172 4.05 -9.01 37.39
N ILE A 173 2.81 -9.10 36.90
CA ILE A 173 1.87 -7.99 36.86
C ILE A 173 1.67 -7.45 38.28
N ASP A 174 1.53 -6.13 38.41
CA ASP A 174 1.21 -5.53 39.70
C ASP A 174 -0.07 -6.15 40.30
N LYS A 175 -0.07 -6.37 41.62
CA LYS A 175 -1.17 -7.07 42.30
C LYS A 175 -2.50 -6.33 42.17
N TRP A 176 -2.49 -5.00 42.24
CA TRP A 176 -3.70 -4.18 42.10
C TRP A 176 -4.21 -4.22 40.67
N LEU A 177 -3.30 -4.12 39.70
CA LEU A 177 -3.66 -4.26 38.29
C LEU A 177 -4.24 -5.64 37.98
N GLN A 178 -3.63 -6.70 38.51
CA GLN A 178 -4.10 -8.07 38.33
C GLN A 178 -5.52 -8.28 38.87
N VAL A 179 -5.83 -7.72 40.05
CA VAL A 179 -7.19 -7.76 40.61
C VAL A 179 -8.17 -7.00 39.72
N ALA A 180 -7.83 -5.78 39.30
CA ALA A 180 -8.68 -4.97 38.42
C ALA A 180 -8.97 -5.66 37.09
N LEU A 181 -7.96 -6.32 36.49
CA LEU A 181 -8.12 -7.09 35.25
C LEU A 181 -9.04 -8.30 35.43
N LYS A 182 -8.89 -9.05 36.54
CA LYS A 182 -9.76 -10.20 36.83
C LYS A 182 -11.21 -9.78 37.04
N ASP A 183 -11.43 -8.69 37.77
CA ASP A 183 -12.78 -8.14 37.99
C ASP A 183 -13.42 -7.68 36.67
N ALA A 184 -12.64 -7.00 35.82
CA ALA A 184 -13.08 -6.56 34.50
C ALA A 184 -13.44 -7.74 33.58
N SER A 185 -12.60 -8.78 33.52
CA SER A 185 -12.87 -10.01 32.76
C SER A 185 -14.10 -10.76 33.30
N SER A 186 -14.27 -10.82 34.62
CA SER A 186 -15.47 -11.40 35.24
C SER A 186 -16.74 -10.64 34.80
N CYS A 187 -16.72 -9.31 34.82
CA CYS A 187 -17.82 -8.48 34.32
C CYS A 187 -18.08 -8.72 32.83
N TYR A 188 -17.03 -8.87 32.02
CA TYR A 188 -17.14 -9.17 30.59
C TYR A 188 -17.84 -10.51 30.35
N ARG A 189 -17.46 -11.58 31.06
CA ARG A 189 -18.09 -12.91 30.98
C ARG A 189 -19.56 -12.90 31.43
N GLN A 190 -19.88 -12.09 32.42
CA GLN A 190 -21.26 -11.82 32.86
C GLN A 190 -22.06 -10.96 31.86
N LYS A 191 -21.50 -10.63 30.69
CA LYS A 191 -22.09 -9.76 29.66
C LYS A 191 -22.36 -8.33 30.14
N LYS A 192 -21.74 -7.90 31.25
CA LYS A 192 -21.81 -6.55 31.79
C LYS A 192 -20.76 -5.66 31.12
N TYR A 193 -20.83 -5.52 29.79
CA TYR A 193 -19.78 -4.91 28.97
C TYR A 193 -19.48 -3.45 29.32
N ALA A 194 -20.48 -2.68 29.72
CA ALA A 194 -20.28 -1.29 30.15
C ALA A 194 -19.47 -1.20 31.45
N VAL A 195 -19.74 -2.10 32.41
CA VAL A 195 -19.02 -2.18 33.69
C VAL A 195 -17.59 -2.67 33.44
N ALA A 196 -17.43 -3.71 32.62
CA ALA A 196 -16.12 -4.21 32.21
C ALA A 196 -15.27 -3.12 31.53
N ALA A 197 -15.86 -2.34 30.61
CA ALA A 197 -15.16 -1.22 29.97
C ALA A 197 -14.73 -0.14 30.98
N GLY A 198 -15.57 0.15 31.97
CA GLY A 198 -15.22 1.06 33.07
C GLY A 198 -14.00 0.55 33.87
N GLN A 199 -14.02 -0.73 34.26
CA GLN A 199 -12.93 -1.35 35.01
C GLN A 199 -11.63 -1.47 34.20
N PHE A 200 -11.72 -1.82 32.91
CA PHE A 200 -10.55 -1.82 32.02
C PHE A 200 -9.96 -0.41 31.82
N ARG A 201 -10.79 0.65 31.79
CA ARG A 201 -10.27 2.04 31.79
C ARG A 201 -9.53 2.36 33.08
N THR A 202 -10.06 1.97 34.24
CA THR A 202 -9.37 2.13 35.52
C THR A 202 -8.04 1.35 35.54
N ALA A 203 -8.02 0.12 35.01
CA ALA A 203 -6.80 -0.66 34.85
C ALA A 203 -5.77 0.04 33.94
N LEU A 204 -6.22 0.66 32.84
CA LEU A 204 -5.36 1.44 31.94
C LEU A 204 -4.78 2.67 32.63
N GLU A 205 -5.58 3.37 33.44
CA GLU A 205 -5.11 4.50 34.24
C GLU A 205 -4.06 4.07 35.27
N LEU A 206 -4.26 2.95 35.95
CA LEU A 206 -3.25 2.38 36.86
C LEU A 206 -1.94 2.07 36.12
N CYS A 207 -2.04 1.42 34.95
CA CYS A 207 -0.89 1.14 34.09
C CYS A 207 -0.14 2.43 33.71
N SER A 208 -0.86 3.50 33.32
CA SER A 208 -0.26 4.79 32.94
C SER A 208 0.44 5.52 34.10
N LYS A 209 0.04 5.24 35.34
CA LYS A 209 0.64 5.77 36.57
C LYS A 209 1.83 4.95 37.07
N GLY A 210 2.25 3.93 36.33
CA GLY A 210 3.40 3.08 36.64
C GLY A 210 3.07 1.79 37.40
N ALA A 211 1.79 1.47 37.64
CA ALA A 211 1.38 0.22 38.30
C ALA A 211 1.20 -0.94 37.30
N ALA A 212 2.03 -1.02 36.26
CA ALA A 212 1.92 -2.07 35.23
C ALA A 212 2.48 -3.41 35.72
N LEU A 213 3.68 -3.38 36.30
CA LEU A 213 4.42 -4.56 36.76
C LEU A 213 4.82 -4.36 38.22
N GLY A 214 4.95 -5.46 38.98
CA GLY A 214 5.24 -5.44 40.41
C GLY A 214 6.58 -4.81 40.78
N LYS A 215 7.50 -4.68 39.81
CA LYS A 215 8.74 -3.91 39.92
C LYS A 215 8.89 -2.96 38.72
N PRO A 216 8.20 -1.80 38.73
CA PRO A 216 8.06 -0.97 37.53
C PRO A 216 9.36 -0.32 37.06
N PHE A 217 10.34 -0.12 37.96
CA PHE A 217 11.65 0.43 37.61
C PHE A 217 12.65 -0.62 37.08
N GLU A 218 12.36 -1.92 37.25
CA GLU A 218 13.15 -3.03 36.71
C GLU A 218 12.51 -3.61 35.43
N ALA A 219 11.31 -3.17 35.08
CA ALA A 219 10.52 -3.69 33.96
C ALA A 219 11.00 -3.16 32.60
N HIS A 220 11.01 -4.02 31.58
CA HIS A 220 11.25 -3.59 30.21
C HIS A 220 10.05 -2.82 29.67
N ALA A 221 10.31 -1.78 28.86
CA ALA A 221 9.25 -0.97 28.25
C ALA A 221 8.30 -1.80 27.37
N GLU A 222 8.81 -2.86 26.74
CA GLU A 222 8.03 -3.80 25.92
C GLU A 222 7.01 -4.60 26.74
N ASP A 223 7.36 -5.00 27.97
CA ASP A 223 6.43 -5.71 28.87
C ASP A 223 5.30 -4.78 29.31
N ILE A 224 5.63 -3.54 29.67
CA ILE A 224 4.64 -2.51 30.04
C ILE A 224 3.73 -2.19 28.84
N ALA A 225 4.30 -2.03 27.65
CA ALA A 225 3.54 -1.79 26.42
C ALA A 225 2.62 -2.97 26.09
N SER A 226 3.05 -4.20 26.32
CA SER A 226 2.25 -5.41 26.11
C SER A 226 1.04 -5.46 27.05
N VAL A 227 1.23 -5.15 28.34
CA VAL A 227 0.12 -5.04 29.32
C VAL A 227 -0.85 -3.93 28.92
N ALA A 228 -0.35 -2.75 28.53
CA ALA A 228 -1.19 -1.67 28.07
C ALA A 228 -1.97 -2.05 26.79
N SER A 229 -1.31 -2.71 25.83
CA SER A 229 -1.93 -3.22 24.61
C SER A 229 -3.05 -4.21 24.92
N PHE A 230 -2.83 -5.11 25.89
CA PHE A 230 -3.84 -6.06 26.37
C PHE A 230 -5.08 -5.34 26.91
N ILE A 231 -4.90 -4.28 27.71
CA ILE A 231 -6.03 -3.52 28.26
C ILE A 231 -6.78 -2.78 27.14
N GLU A 232 -6.06 -2.12 26.24
CA GLU A 232 -6.62 -1.42 25.08
C GLU A 232 -7.45 -2.36 24.19
N THR A 233 -6.93 -3.55 23.92
CA THR A 233 -7.61 -4.54 23.07
C THR A 233 -8.85 -5.13 23.76
N LYS A 234 -8.85 -5.29 25.09
CA LYS A 234 -10.05 -5.65 25.87
C LYS A 234 -11.12 -4.55 25.82
N LEU A 235 -10.72 -3.27 25.89
CA LEU A 235 -11.64 -2.14 25.69
C LEU A 235 -12.31 -2.19 24.31
N VAL A 236 -11.55 -2.52 23.25
CA VAL A 236 -12.11 -2.71 21.89
C VAL A 236 -13.22 -3.75 21.90
N THR A 237 -12.98 -4.94 22.49
CA THR A 237 -14.00 -6.00 22.52
C THR A 237 -15.25 -5.59 23.31
N CYS A 238 -15.11 -4.87 24.42
CA CYS A 238 -16.23 -4.34 25.19
C CYS A 238 -17.08 -3.37 24.35
N TYR A 239 -16.46 -2.40 23.68
CA TYR A 239 -17.20 -1.42 22.86
C TYR A 239 -17.85 -2.04 21.64
N LEU A 240 -17.19 -2.99 20.98
CA LEU A 240 -17.80 -3.76 19.88
C LEU A 240 -19.04 -4.53 20.37
N ARG A 241 -18.97 -5.20 21.53
CA ARG A 241 -20.12 -5.86 22.16
C ARG A 241 -21.25 -4.88 22.52
N MET A 242 -20.91 -3.64 22.83
CA MET A 242 -21.85 -2.55 23.08
C MET A 242 -22.37 -1.86 21.80
N ARG A 243 -21.94 -2.30 20.61
CA ARG A 243 -22.23 -1.65 19.31
C ARG A 243 -21.80 -0.18 19.26
N LYS A 244 -20.64 0.14 19.85
CA LYS A 244 -20.04 1.48 19.85
C LYS A 244 -18.67 1.49 19.15
N PRO A 245 -18.61 1.21 17.84
CA PRO A 245 -17.34 1.11 17.12
C PRO A 245 -16.53 2.41 17.11
N ASP A 246 -17.18 3.58 17.19
CA ASP A 246 -16.49 4.88 17.28
C ASP A 246 -15.64 5.00 18.55
N LEU A 247 -16.13 4.47 19.68
CA LEU A 247 -15.36 4.44 20.92
C LEU A 247 -14.22 3.42 20.84
N ALA A 248 -14.44 2.31 20.12
CA ALA A 248 -13.45 1.25 19.96
C ALA A 248 -12.26 1.66 19.08
N LEU A 249 -12.47 2.56 18.12
CA LEU A 249 -11.51 2.84 17.06
C LEU A 249 -10.15 3.34 17.56
N ASN A 250 -10.13 4.33 18.45
CA ASN A 250 -8.86 4.84 18.98
C ASN A 250 -8.15 3.80 19.85
N HIS A 251 -8.90 2.99 20.60
CA HIS A 251 -8.33 1.88 21.38
C HIS A 251 -7.71 0.81 20.48
N ALA A 252 -8.34 0.52 19.33
CA ALA A 252 -7.79 -0.41 18.34
C ALA A 252 -6.45 0.10 17.78
N HIS A 253 -6.38 1.38 17.40
CA HIS A 253 -5.11 1.98 16.95
C HIS A 253 -4.03 1.94 18.04
N ARG A 254 -4.35 2.35 19.27
CA ARG A 254 -3.42 2.35 20.41
C ARG A 254 -2.91 0.95 20.74
N SER A 255 -3.77 -0.06 20.68
CA SER A 255 -3.37 -1.47 20.90
C SER A 255 -2.29 -1.92 19.92
N ILE A 256 -2.39 -1.52 18.65
CA ILE A 256 -1.42 -1.83 17.60
C ILE A 256 -0.13 -1.03 17.79
N VAL A 257 -0.22 0.26 18.13
CA VAL A 257 0.98 1.08 18.42
C VAL A 257 1.79 0.46 19.56
N LEU A 258 1.12 -0.07 20.57
CA LEU A 258 1.75 -0.69 21.75
C LEU A 258 2.25 -2.11 21.50
N ASN A 259 1.56 -2.88 20.66
CA ASN A 259 1.97 -4.24 20.28
C ASN A 259 1.56 -4.55 18.83
N PRO A 260 2.40 -4.15 17.85
CA PRO A 260 2.10 -4.30 16.42
C PRO A 260 2.27 -5.72 15.91
N ALA A 261 3.01 -6.59 16.61
CA ALA A 261 3.20 -7.99 16.22
C ALA A 261 1.97 -8.86 16.55
N TYR A 262 1.12 -8.42 17.48
CA TYR A 262 -0.01 -9.24 17.93
C TYR A 262 -1.18 -9.24 16.92
N PHE A 263 -1.34 -10.35 16.19
CA PHE A 263 -2.29 -10.45 15.09
C PHE A 263 -3.75 -10.13 15.49
N ARG A 264 -4.15 -10.43 16.73
CA ARG A 264 -5.52 -10.16 17.19
C ARG A 264 -5.81 -8.68 17.34
N ASN A 265 -4.80 -7.85 17.58
CA ASN A 265 -4.99 -6.39 17.58
C ASN A 265 -5.42 -5.92 16.19
N HIS A 266 -4.77 -6.42 15.14
CA HIS A 266 -5.14 -6.16 13.75
C HIS A 266 -6.52 -6.71 13.40
N LEU A 267 -6.85 -7.93 13.84
CA LEU A 267 -8.17 -8.52 13.58
C LEU A 267 -9.31 -7.76 14.30
N ARG A 268 -9.09 -7.32 15.55
CA ARG A 268 -10.04 -6.48 16.30
C ARG A 268 -10.18 -5.11 15.64
N GLN A 269 -9.11 -4.52 15.12
CA GLN A 269 -9.19 -3.31 14.29
C GLN A 269 -10.02 -3.55 13.02
N ALA A 270 -9.84 -4.70 12.35
CA ALA A 270 -10.63 -5.05 11.17
C ALA A 270 -12.14 -5.15 11.48
N ALA A 271 -12.50 -5.69 12.65
CA ALA A 271 -13.88 -5.71 13.12
C ALA A 271 -14.44 -4.31 13.40
N VAL A 272 -13.63 -3.41 13.97
CA VAL A 272 -14.03 -2.00 14.16
C VAL A 272 -14.27 -1.33 12.80
N PHE A 273 -13.34 -1.46 11.84
CA PHE A 273 -13.50 -0.89 10.51
C PHE A 273 -14.73 -1.45 9.79
N ARG A 274 -14.99 -2.75 9.88
CA ARG A 274 -16.21 -3.35 9.32
C ARG A 274 -17.48 -2.74 9.92
N CYS A 275 -17.53 -2.56 11.24
CA CYS A 275 -18.67 -1.93 11.91
C CYS A 275 -18.86 -0.45 11.54
N LEU A 276 -17.81 0.21 11.07
CA LEU A 276 -17.82 1.58 10.54
C LEU A 276 -18.01 1.62 9.01
N GLU A 277 -18.26 0.48 8.37
CA GLU A 277 -18.40 0.33 6.90
C GLU A 277 -17.14 0.75 6.11
N ARG A 278 -15.97 0.69 6.75
CA ARG A 278 -14.65 1.00 6.17
C ARG A 278 -13.97 -0.26 5.64
N TYR A 279 -14.60 -0.90 4.65
CA TYR A 279 -14.26 -2.26 4.22
C TYR A 279 -12.85 -2.43 3.65
N SER A 280 -12.33 -1.46 2.88
CA SER A 280 -10.94 -1.50 2.37
C SER A 280 -9.91 -1.56 3.50
N GLU A 281 -10.15 -0.78 4.56
CA GLU A 281 -9.28 -0.73 5.74
C GLU A 281 -9.44 -1.99 6.58
N ALA A 282 -10.66 -2.51 6.71
CA ALA A 282 -10.92 -3.80 7.34
C ALA A 282 -10.19 -4.94 6.62
N ALA A 283 -10.22 -4.95 5.28
CA ALA A 283 -9.51 -5.94 4.46
C ALA A 283 -7.99 -5.84 4.67
N ARG A 284 -7.42 -4.63 4.69
CA ARG A 284 -5.99 -4.44 4.98
C ARG A 284 -5.61 -4.93 6.37
N SER A 285 -6.38 -4.59 7.41
CA SER A 285 -6.11 -5.06 8.77
C SER A 285 -6.23 -6.57 8.90
N ALA A 286 -7.17 -7.21 8.18
CA ALA A 286 -7.31 -8.67 8.16
C ALA A 286 -6.14 -9.37 7.44
N MET A 287 -5.68 -8.81 6.32
CA MET A 287 -4.46 -9.29 5.63
C MET A 287 -3.24 -9.21 6.54
N ILE A 288 -3.05 -8.08 7.23
CA ILE A 288 -1.95 -7.89 8.18
C ILE A 288 -2.08 -8.89 9.33
N ALA A 289 -3.29 -9.12 9.86
CA ALA A 289 -3.50 -10.12 10.91
C ALA A 289 -3.08 -11.53 10.47
N ASP A 290 -3.46 -11.97 9.27
CA ASP A 290 -3.06 -13.28 8.77
C ASP A 290 -1.53 -13.36 8.60
N TYR A 291 -0.91 -12.32 8.06
CA TYR A 291 0.54 -12.26 7.91
C TYR A 291 1.27 -12.27 9.27
N MET A 292 0.83 -11.47 10.24
CA MET A 292 1.43 -11.44 11.59
C MET A 292 1.27 -12.76 12.33
N PHE A 293 0.12 -13.44 12.17
CA PHE A 293 -0.10 -14.77 12.74
C PHE A 293 0.98 -15.75 12.26
N TRP A 294 1.28 -15.75 10.97
CA TRP A 294 2.34 -16.58 10.41
C TRP A 294 3.75 -16.13 10.81
N LEU A 295 4.04 -14.83 10.74
CA LEU A 295 5.35 -14.26 11.10
C LEU A 295 5.74 -14.60 12.55
N CYS A 296 4.75 -14.66 13.44
CA CYS A 296 4.93 -14.95 14.87
C CYS A 296 4.93 -16.46 15.19
N GLY A 297 5.01 -17.34 14.19
CA GLY A 297 5.10 -18.79 14.39
C GLY A 297 3.75 -19.51 14.55
N GLY A 298 2.64 -18.87 14.18
CA GLY A 298 1.32 -19.49 14.18
C GLY A 298 1.24 -20.69 13.26
N SER A 299 1.02 -21.88 13.84
CA SER A 299 0.93 -23.16 13.12
C SER A 299 -0.51 -23.65 12.95
N GLU A 300 -1.47 -23.03 13.63
CA GLU A 300 -2.88 -23.43 13.56
C GLU A 300 -3.52 -23.01 12.23
N HIS A 301 -3.54 -23.94 11.27
CA HIS A 301 -4.18 -23.74 9.97
C HIS A 301 -5.65 -23.30 10.07
N CYS A 302 -6.37 -23.70 11.14
CA CYS A 302 -7.76 -23.30 11.33
C CYS A 302 -7.91 -21.79 11.58
N VAL A 303 -6.99 -21.16 12.31
CA VAL A 303 -7.00 -19.72 12.60
C VAL A 303 -6.73 -18.94 11.31
N SER A 304 -5.65 -19.26 10.60
CA SER A 304 -5.34 -18.60 9.32
C SER A 304 -6.46 -18.75 8.29
N LYS A 305 -7.11 -19.93 8.21
CA LYS A 305 -8.27 -20.14 7.32
C LYS A 305 -9.44 -19.22 7.66
N LEU A 306 -9.73 -19.02 8.95
CA LEU A 306 -10.79 -18.10 9.39
C LEU A 306 -10.43 -16.63 9.12
N ILE A 307 -9.17 -16.23 9.33
CA ILE A 307 -8.72 -14.86 9.01
C ILE A 307 -8.80 -14.61 7.50
N LYS A 308 -8.35 -15.54 6.65
CA LYS A 308 -8.46 -15.42 5.18
C LYS A 308 -9.91 -15.33 4.70
N LEU A 309 -10.82 -16.09 5.32
CA LEU A 309 -12.26 -15.98 5.05
C LEU A 309 -12.78 -14.57 5.39
N TYR A 310 -12.37 -14.02 6.54
CA TYR A 310 -12.74 -12.66 6.92
C TYR A 310 -12.16 -11.62 5.96
N TRP A 311 -10.88 -11.74 5.62
CA TRP A 311 -10.19 -10.87 4.66
C TRP A 311 -10.89 -10.87 3.29
N GLN A 312 -11.22 -12.05 2.75
CA GLN A 312 -11.95 -12.19 1.50
C GLN A 312 -13.29 -11.46 1.54
N ALA A 313 -14.06 -11.65 2.62
CA ALA A 313 -15.35 -11.00 2.76
C ALA A 313 -15.23 -9.47 2.77
N MET A 314 -14.18 -8.93 3.39
CA MET A 314 -13.93 -7.48 3.41
C MET A 314 -13.53 -6.94 2.03
N ILE A 315 -12.75 -7.68 1.23
CA ILE A 315 -12.47 -7.29 -0.16
C ILE A 315 -13.76 -7.27 -0.98
N GLU A 316 -14.58 -8.31 -0.87
CA GLU A 316 -15.85 -8.42 -1.61
C GLU A 316 -16.81 -7.26 -1.28
N GLU A 317 -16.97 -6.94 0.00
CA GLU A 317 -17.78 -5.79 0.44
C GLU A 317 -17.19 -4.46 -0.05
N ALA A 318 -15.86 -4.30 0.00
CA ALA A 318 -15.20 -3.10 -0.51
C ALA A 318 -15.44 -2.91 -2.01
N ILE A 319 -15.36 -3.97 -2.81
CA ILE A 319 -15.65 -3.93 -4.26
C ILE A 319 -17.13 -3.66 -4.51
N THR A 320 -18.02 -4.33 -3.78
CA THR A 320 -19.48 -4.23 -3.98
C THR A 320 -19.99 -2.81 -3.67
N ARG A 321 -19.40 -2.15 -2.66
CA ARG A 321 -19.76 -0.78 -2.28
C ARG A 321 -18.97 0.30 -3.03
N ALA A 322 -17.96 -0.06 -3.82
CA ALA A 322 -17.17 0.93 -4.55
C ALA A 322 -17.97 1.54 -5.72
N GLU A 323 -18.37 2.80 -5.57
CA GLU A 323 -19.05 3.53 -6.66
C GLU A 323 -18.08 4.15 -7.66
N ALA A 324 -16.89 4.56 -7.20
CA ALA A 324 -15.94 5.39 -7.94
C ALA A 324 -15.02 4.59 -8.88
N PHE A 325 -14.77 3.32 -8.56
CA PHE A 325 -13.87 2.46 -9.31
C PHE A 325 -14.37 1.01 -9.42
N SER A 326 -13.86 0.28 -10.40
CA SER A 326 -14.03 -1.17 -10.56
C SER A 326 -12.68 -1.85 -10.60
N VAL A 327 -12.65 -3.14 -10.27
CA VAL A 327 -11.41 -3.88 -9.95
C VAL A 327 -11.35 -5.18 -10.73
N MET A 328 -10.14 -5.52 -11.20
CA MET A 328 -9.85 -6.84 -11.74
C MET A 328 -8.47 -7.30 -11.30
N TYR A 329 -8.40 -8.53 -10.77
CA TYR A 329 -7.15 -9.21 -10.43
C TYR A 329 -6.81 -10.22 -11.51
N THR A 330 -5.61 -10.11 -12.09
CA THR A 330 -5.14 -11.04 -13.14
C THR A 330 -3.92 -11.81 -12.63
N PRO A 331 -3.98 -13.16 -12.52
CA PRO A 331 -2.83 -13.93 -12.03
C PRO A 331 -1.65 -13.85 -13.01
N PHE A 332 -0.42 -13.80 -12.48
CA PHE A 332 0.80 -13.89 -13.29
C PHE A 332 1.89 -14.70 -12.59
N ALA A 333 2.76 -15.34 -13.39
CA ALA A 333 3.85 -16.19 -12.88
C ALA A 333 5.24 -15.55 -13.02
N THR A 334 5.41 -14.58 -13.94
CA THR A 334 6.68 -13.90 -14.22
C THR A 334 6.44 -12.44 -14.59
N LYS A 335 7.50 -11.63 -14.62
CA LYS A 335 7.44 -10.19 -14.94
C LYS A 335 6.60 -9.94 -16.20
N ILE A 336 5.52 -9.18 -16.04
CA ILE A 336 4.53 -8.97 -17.10
C ILE A 336 5.12 -8.07 -18.18
N ARG A 337 4.97 -8.49 -19.45
CA ARG A 337 5.38 -7.70 -20.62
C ARG A 337 4.30 -6.67 -20.98
N ALA A 338 4.71 -5.56 -21.59
CA ALA A 338 3.80 -4.47 -21.99
C ALA A 338 2.65 -4.94 -22.90
N ASP A 339 2.90 -5.89 -23.81
CA ASP A 339 1.86 -6.45 -24.69
C ASP A 339 0.77 -7.21 -23.91
N LYS A 340 1.13 -7.84 -22.79
CA LYS A 340 0.16 -8.50 -21.91
C LYS A 340 -0.66 -7.51 -21.10
N ILE A 341 -0.06 -6.40 -20.67
CA ILE A 341 -0.78 -5.34 -19.95
C ILE A 341 -1.90 -4.77 -20.83
N GLU A 342 -1.62 -4.53 -22.11
CA GLU A 342 -2.63 -4.01 -23.03
C GLU A 342 -3.80 -4.99 -23.21
N LYS A 343 -3.50 -6.29 -23.36
CA LYS A 343 -4.55 -7.33 -23.40
C LYS A 343 -5.41 -7.34 -22.13
N VAL A 344 -4.80 -7.18 -20.95
CA VAL A 344 -5.54 -7.10 -19.68
C VAL A 344 -6.46 -5.88 -19.66
N LYS A 345 -6.00 -4.72 -20.15
CA LYS A 345 -6.82 -3.51 -20.28
C LYS A 345 -7.99 -3.71 -21.25
N GLU A 346 -7.76 -4.35 -22.39
CA GLU A 346 -8.83 -4.67 -23.34
C GLU A 346 -9.91 -5.56 -22.72
N VAL A 347 -9.51 -6.59 -21.97
CA VAL A 347 -10.43 -7.45 -21.22
C VAL A 347 -11.19 -6.65 -20.16
N PHE A 348 -10.49 -5.77 -19.43
CA PHE A 348 -11.12 -4.92 -18.43
C PHE A 348 -12.21 -4.02 -19.05
N ILE A 349 -11.93 -3.39 -20.19
CA ILE A 349 -12.88 -2.52 -20.91
C ILE A 349 -14.16 -3.30 -21.28
N ARG A 350 -14.02 -4.55 -21.71
CA ARG A 350 -15.16 -5.40 -22.07
C ARG A 350 -15.99 -5.81 -20.84
N THR A 351 -15.33 -6.09 -19.72
CA THR A 351 -15.98 -6.55 -18.48
C THR A 351 -16.60 -5.39 -17.68
N HIS A 352 -15.98 -4.22 -17.70
CA HIS A 352 -16.36 -3.05 -16.90
C HIS A 352 -16.49 -1.76 -17.74
N PRO A 353 -17.38 -1.72 -18.75
CA PRO A 353 -17.47 -0.60 -19.69
C PRO A 353 -17.83 0.75 -19.02
N ALA A 354 -18.43 0.74 -17.83
CA ALA A 354 -18.78 1.95 -17.09
C ALA A 354 -17.58 2.64 -16.38
N TYR A 355 -16.40 2.01 -16.37
CA TYR A 355 -15.23 2.46 -15.59
C TYR A 355 -13.99 2.64 -16.47
N VAL A 356 -14.17 3.17 -17.68
CA VAL A 356 -13.11 3.24 -18.72
C VAL A 356 -12.51 4.63 -18.92
N ASP A 357 -12.95 5.64 -18.17
CA ASP A 357 -12.46 7.03 -18.31
C ASP A 357 -10.96 7.14 -17.97
N CYS A 358 -10.49 6.30 -17.06
CA CYS A 358 -9.09 6.04 -16.81
C CYS A 358 -8.92 4.60 -16.31
N ILE A 359 -7.94 3.89 -16.86
CA ILE A 359 -7.57 2.54 -16.44
C ILE A 359 -6.14 2.58 -15.92
N TYR A 360 -6.00 2.33 -14.63
CA TYR A 360 -4.74 2.19 -13.93
C TYR A 360 -4.41 0.72 -13.75
N THR A 361 -3.16 0.36 -13.98
CA THR A 361 -2.67 -1.00 -13.73
C THR A 361 -1.46 -0.87 -12.82
N ASP A 362 -1.52 -1.50 -11.65
CA ASP A 362 -0.38 -1.48 -10.73
C ASP A 362 0.67 -2.50 -11.20
N THR A 363 1.64 -2.02 -11.98
CA THR A 363 2.69 -2.87 -12.54
C THR A 363 3.83 -3.15 -11.57
N GLN A 364 3.90 -2.41 -10.46
CA GLN A 364 4.96 -2.54 -9.45
C GLN A 364 4.43 -3.27 -8.20
N GLY A 365 3.11 -3.30 -8.00
CA GLY A 365 2.47 -3.97 -6.90
C GLY A 365 2.46 -5.49 -7.02
N LEU A 366 3.04 -6.15 -6.02
CA LEU A 366 2.91 -7.59 -5.83
C LEU A 366 1.64 -7.86 -5.01
N HIS A 367 0.51 -8.05 -5.69
CA HIS A 367 -0.75 -8.31 -5.00
C HIS A 367 -0.95 -9.79 -4.69
N VAL A 368 -1.48 -10.08 -3.50
CA VAL A 368 -1.82 -11.43 -3.03
C VAL A 368 -3.29 -11.42 -2.60
N LEU A 369 -4.02 -12.46 -2.97
CA LEU A 369 -5.41 -12.67 -2.60
C LEU A 369 -5.54 -13.75 -1.52
N PRO A 370 -6.57 -13.68 -0.64
CA PRO A 370 -6.75 -14.61 0.47
C PRO A 370 -6.82 -16.09 0.06
N GLN A 371 -7.33 -16.40 -1.13
CA GLN A 371 -7.46 -17.79 -1.59
C GLN A 371 -6.12 -18.46 -1.90
N THR A 372 -5.12 -17.66 -2.26
CA THR A 372 -3.80 -18.15 -2.69
C THR A 372 -2.67 -17.59 -1.82
N ALA A 373 -3.02 -16.89 -0.74
CA ALA A 373 -2.10 -16.50 0.30
C ALA A 373 -1.70 -17.77 1.05
N ASP A 374 -0.57 -18.36 0.70
CA ASP A 374 0.09 -19.36 1.52
C ASP A 374 1.47 -18.82 1.90
N TRP A 375 1.56 -18.28 3.12
CA TRP A 375 2.80 -17.71 3.64
C TRP A 375 3.85 -18.78 3.98
N SER A 376 3.49 -20.07 3.94
CA SER A 376 4.46 -21.15 4.07
C SER A 376 5.16 -21.48 2.75
N SER A 377 4.55 -21.15 1.60
CA SER A 377 5.12 -21.35 0.26
C SER A 377 5.53 -20.02 -0.37
N PHE A 378 6.83 -19.79 -0.53
CA PHE A 378 7.35 -18.55 -1.12
C PHE A 378 7.84 -18.73 -2.57
N PRO A 379 7.49 -17.82 -3.49
CA PRO A 379 6.51 -16.73 -3.35
C PRO A 379 5.06 -17.21 -3.52
N PRO A 380 4.07 -16.62 -2.80
CA PRO A 380 2.66 -16.91 -3.04
C PRO A 380 2.22 -16.47 -4.44
N GLN A 381 1.10 -16.99 -4.95
CA GLN A 381 0.56 -16.59 -6.26
C GLN A 381 0.31 -15.07 -6.29
N GLN A 382 0.90 -14.41 -7.27
CA GLN A 382 0.81 -12.96 -7.45
C GLN A 382 -0.25 -12.58 -8.48
N TYR A 383 -0.84 -11.41 -8.28
CA TYR A 383 -1.87 -10.84 -9.15
C TYR A 383 -1.51 -9.43 -9.58
N LEU A 384 -1.84 -9.12 -10.83
CA LEU A 384 -1.84 -7.78 -11.37
C LEU A 384 -3.17 -7.11 -11.04
N LEU A 385 -3.11 -6.01 -10.29
CA LEU A 385 -4.29 -5.20 -9.99
C LEU A 385 -4.56 -4.23 -11.14
N THR A 386 -5.76 -4.29 -11.71
CA THR A 386 -6.27 -3.31 -12.66
C THR A 386 -7.48 -2.60 -12.06
N LEU A 387 -7.42 -1.27 -12.03
CA LEU A 387 -8.47 -0.39 -11.55
C LEU A 387 -9.00 0.46 -12.72
N GLY A 388 -10.32 0.49 -12.87
CA GLY A 388 -11.01 1.40 -13.77
C GLY A 388 -11.75 2.47 -13.00
N PHE A 389 -11.75 3.70 -13.48
CA PHE A 389 -12.38 4.84 -12.82
C PHE A 389 -13.49 5.44 -13.66
N LYS A 390 -14.55 5.92 -13.00
CA LYS A 390 -15.55 6.82 -13.61
C LYS A 390 -15.04 8.25 -13.74
N ASN A 391 -14.05 8.64 -12.94
CA ASN A 391 -13.48 9.97 -12.98
C ASN A 391 -12.00 9.89 -13.37
N LYS A 392 -11.67 10.48 -14.52
CA LYS A 392 -10.32 10.50 -15.06
C LYS A 392 -9.28 11.12 -14.11
N GLU A 393 -9.68 12.06 -13.26
CA GLU A 393 -8.75 12.72 -12.33
C GLU A 393 -8.30 11.79 -11.19
N ASP A 394 -9.13 10.82 -10.78
CA ASP A 394 -8.74 9.84 -9.75
C ASP A 394 -7.63 8.92 -10.26
N GLY A 395 -7.78 8.39 -11.48
CA GLY A 395 -6.76 7.53 -12.07
C GLY A 395 -5.44 8.28 -12.34
N LYS A 396 -5.50 9.52 -12.84
CA LYS A 396 -4.31 10.38 -12.97
C LYS A 396 -3.63 10.67 -11.64
N PHE A 397 -4.40 10.80 -10.57
CA PHE A 397 -3.83 10.99 -9.23
C PHE A 397 -3.04 9.76 -8.80
N LEU A 398 -3.59 8.56 -8.99
CA LEU A 398 -2.89 7.31 -8.65
C LEU A 398 -1.63 7.10 -9.49
N GLU A 399 -1.65 7.46 -10.78
CA GLU A 399 -0.45 7.46 -11.62
C GLU A 399 0.65 8.38 -11.05
N LYS A 400 0.28 9.53 -10.49
CA LYS A 400 1.23 10.44 -9.82
C LYS A 400 1.75 9.84 -8.52
N VAL A 401 0.88 9.31 -7.66
CA VAL A 401 1.30 8.73 -6.38
C VAL A 401 2.21 7.52 -6.59
N SER A 402 1.92 6.67 -7.56
CA SER A 402 2.75 5.49 -7.85
C SER A 402 4.10 5.81 -8.50
N SER A 403 4.26 6.98 -9.12
CA SER A 403 5.53 7.38 -9.73
C SER A 403 6.41 8.23 -8.83
N ARG A 404 5.93 8.62 -7.64
CA ARG A 404 6.58 9.62 -6.76
C ARG A 404 6.94 9.04 -5.41
N LYS A 405 7.99 9.61 -4.80
CA LYS A 405 8.44 9.24 -3.46
C LYS A 405 7.82 10.08 -2.35
N LEU A 406 7.47 11.33 -2.68
CA LEU A 406 6.86 12.29 -1.77
C LEU A 406 5.35 12.40 -2.02
N PRO A 407 4.58 12.87 -1.02
CA PRO A 407 3.14 13.02 -1.15
C PRO A 407 2.80 13.97 -2.29
N THR A 408 1.78 13.61 -3.06
CA THR A 408 1.27 14.45 -4.16
C THR A 408 0.33 15.52 -3.61
N PHE A 409 0.65 16.78 -3.87
CA PHE A 409 -0.14 17.96 -3.53
C PHE A 409 -0.82 18.46 -4.81
N THR A 410 -1.98 17.89 -5.10
CA THR A 410 -2.80 18.36 -6.22
C THR A 410 -3.21 19.82 -5.98
N GLU A 411 -3.22 20.62 -7.06
CA GLU A 411 -3.89 21.93 -7.16
C GLU A 411 -3.08 23.23 -6.94
N HIS A 412 -1.74 23.24 -7.07
CA HIS A 412 -0.97 24.50 -6.92
C HIS A 412 -0.34 25.03 -8.21
N LYS A 413 -0.72 26.25 -8.61
CA LYS A 413 -0.02 27.05 -9.64
C LYS A 413 1.33 27.60 -9.13
N THR A 414 1.48 27.76 -7.82
CA THR A 414 2.73 28.16 -7.15
C THR A 414 2.87 27.42 -5.80
N PRO A 415 4.08 26.96 -5.44
CA PRO A 415 4.31 25.98 -4.36
C PRO A 415 3.99 26.50 -2.94
N PHE A 416 3.94 27.82 -2.75
CA PHE A 416 3.76 28.46 -1.44
C PHE A 416 2.58 29.44 -1.40
N SER A 417 1.64 29.34 -2.34
CA SER A 417 0.42 30.14 -2.27
C SER A 417 -0.36 29.81 -0.99
N LEU A 418 -0.90 30.86 -0.33
CA LEU A 418 -1.75 30.69 0.83
C LEU A 418 -3.06 30.04 0.38
N LEU A 419 -3.39 28.90 0.97
CA LEU A 419 -4.65 28.22 0.70
C LEU A 419 -5.80 29.00 1.33
N THR A 420 -6.84 29.28 0.55
CA THR A 420 -8.10 29.74 1.11
C THR A 420 -8.75 28.62 1.93
N ARG A 421 -9.71 28.99 2.78
CA ARG A 421 -10.45 28.00 3.57
C ARG A 421 -11.24 27.07 2.64
N GLU A 422 -11.83 27.61 1.59
CA GLU A 422 -12.62 26.92 0.58
C GLU A 422 -11.78 25.90 -0.19
N ASP A 423 -10.56 26.29 -0.59
CA ASP A 423 -9.60 25.38 -1.24
C ASP A 423 -9.20 24.25 -0.29
N THR A 424 -8.98 24.57 1.00
CA THR A 424 -8.64 23.57 2.02
C THR A 424 -9.76 22.55 2.21
N VAL A 425 -11.02 22.99 2.19
CA VAL A 425 -12.19 22.09 2.28
C VAL A 425 -12.24 21.18 1.06
N ARG A 426 -12.11 21.71 -0.16
CA ARG A 426 -12.14 20.91 -1.39
C ARG A 426 -11.03 19.86 -1.43
N LEU A 427 -9.82 20.25 -1.05
CA LEU A 427 -8.68 19.34 -1.00
C LEU A 427 -8.87 18.28 0.08
N MET A 428 -9.38 18.64 1.26
CA MET A 428 -9.71 17.72 2.33
C MET A 428 -10.73 16.67 1.84
N GLU A 429 -11.79 17.08 1.14
CA GLU A 429 -12.77 16.14 0.59
C GLU A 429 -12.17 15.24 -0.50
N THR A 430 -11.33 15.79 -1.36
CA THR A 430 -10.68 15.03 -2.44
C THR A 430 -9.73 13.98 -1.86
N VAL A 431 -8.85 14.39 -0.94
CA VAL A 431 -7.90 13.47 -0.31
C VAL A 431 -8.65 12.44 0.54
N GLY A 432 -9.57 12.89 1.40
CA GLY A 432 -10.26 12.03 2.36
C GLY A 432 -11.28 11.07 1.75
N LYS A 433 -12.12 11.54 0.82
CA LYS A 433 -13.25 10.75 0.28
C LYS A 433 -12.92 10.02 -1.01
N ARG A 434 -11.98 10.51 -1.82
CA ARG A 434 -11.68 9.92 -3.13
C ARG A 434 -10.36 9.17 -3.11
N ILE A 435 -9.30 9.79 -2.60
CA ILE A 435 -7.95 9.24 -2.71
C ILE A 435 -7.68 8.15 -1.67
N LEU A 436 -7.85 8.46 -0.38
CA LEU A 436 -7.50 7.53 0.70
C LEU A 436 -8.22 6.18 0.57
N PRO A 437 -9.54 6.11 0.26
CA PRO A 437 -10.22 4.83 0.09
C PRO A 437 -9.64 3.95 -1.02
N ILE A 438 -9.16 4.56 -2.12
CA ILE A 438 -8.52 3.81 -3.21
C ILE A 438 -7.14 3.29 -2.77
N LEU A 439 -6.34 4.13 -2.10
CA LEU A 439 -5.03 3.71 -1.57
C LEU A 439 -5.19 2.60 -0.52
N ASP A 440 -6.19 2.71 0.36
CA ASP A 440 -6.51 1.65 1.34
C ASP A 440 -6.95 0.36 0.65
N PHE A 441 -7.71 0.47 -0.45
CA PHE A 441 -8.12 -0.69 -1.25
C PHE A 441 -6.93 -1.39 -1.92
N ILE A 442 -6.07 -0.66 -2.63
CA ILE A 442 -4.84 -1.21 -3.26
C ILE A 442 -4.01 -1.96 -2.20
N ARG A 443 -3.80 -1.29 -1.06
CA ARG A 443 -3.05 -1.80 0.08
C ARG A 443 -3.72 -2.97 0.80
N SER A 444 -5.00 -3.27 0.55
CA SER A 444 -5.69 -4.42 1.15
C SER A 444 -5.25 -5.77 0.58
N THR A 445 -4.46 -5.75 -0.49
CA THR A 445 -3.93 -6.95 -1.16
C THR A 445 -2.43 -6.88 -1.36
N GLN A 446 -1.73 -5.95 -0.70
CA GLN A 446 -0.31 -5.69 -0.91
C GLN A 446 0.43 -5.58 0.43
N LEU A 447 1.35 -6.51 0.68
CA LEU A 447 2.25 -6.49 1.84
C LEU A 447 3.46 -5.59 1.58
N ASN A 448 4.19 -5.90 0.51
CA ASN A 448 5.37 -5.17 0.05
C ASN A 448 4.97 -4.45 -1.23
N GLY A 449 4.76 -3.14 -1.12
CA GLY A 449 4.73 -2.31 -2.31
C GLY A 449 6.14 -1.85 -2.62
N ASP A 450 6.47 -1.74 -3.90
CA ASP A 450 7.57 -0.87 -4.34
C ASP A 450 7.29 0.62 -4.02
N PHE A 451 6.08 0.90 -3.52
CA PHE A 451 5.78 2.10 -2.77
C PHE A 451 6.73 2.22 -1.56
N HIS A 452 7.40 3.37 -1.42
CA HIS A 452 8.20 3.68 -0.23
C HIS A 452 7.46 3.29 1.05
N ALA A 453 8.21 2.82 2.06
CA ALA A 453 7.67 2.21 3.29
C ALA A 453 6.56 3.00 4.02
N CYS A 454 6.37 4.29 3.70
CA CYS A 454 5.35 5.17 4.26
C CYS A 454 4.24 5.61 3.26
N SER A 455 4.13 4.99 2.09
CA SER A 455 3.10 5.35 1.10
C SER A 455 1.69 5.04 1.61
N GLY A 456 0.77 5.98 1.40
CA GLY A 456 -0.56 6.01 2.01
C GLY A 456 -0.58 6.59 3.43
N VAL A 457 0.49 6.42 4.21
CA VAL A 457 0.64 7.10 5.51
C VAL A 457 0.92 8.58 5.29
N MET A 458 1.79 8.93 4.34
CA MET A 458 2.06 10.33 3.99
C MET A 458 0.78 11.06 3.55
N GLU A 459 -0.07 10.42 2.74
CA GLU A 459 -1.37 10.96 2.34
C GLU A 459 -2.32 11.14 3.55
N LYS A 460 -2.29 10.22 4.53
CA LYS A 460 -3.05 10.34 5.78
C LYS A 460 -2.54 11.50 6.66
N LEU A 461 -1.22 11.66 6.79
CA LEU A 461 -0.63 12.80 7.50
C LEU A 461 -0.95 14.12 6.79
N HIS A 462 -1.01 14.11 5.45
CA HIS A 462 -1.46 15.27 4.68
C HIS A 462 -2.92 15.58 4.95
N TYR A 463 -3.80 14.58 4.90
CA TYR A 463 -5.20 14.73 5.26
C TYR A 463 -5.38 15.27 6.68
N ALA A 464 -4.65 14.75 7.66
CA ALA A 464 -4.65 15.26 9.03
C ALA A 464 -4.20 16.73 9.12
N SER A 465 -3.22 17.14 8.30
CA SER A 465 -2.79 18.54 8.23
C SER A 465 -3.88 19.46 7.69
N LEU A 466 -4.70 19.00 6.75
CA LEU A 466 -5.85 19.74 6.24
C LEU A 466 -6.95 19.85 7.31
N LEU A 467 -7.24 18.74 8.03
CA LEU A 467 -8.19 18.74 9.14
C LEU A 467 -7.79 19.71 10.26
N SER A 468 -6.49 19.77 10.59
CA SER A 468 -5.93 20.73 11.55
C SER A 468 -6.21 22.18 11.16
N ARG A 469 -5.96 22.54 9.89
CA ARG A 469 -6.24 23.90 9.37
C ARG A 469 -7.72 24.25 9.39
N LEU A 470 -8.59 23.26 9.26
CA LEU A 470 -10.03 23.40 9.37
C LEU A 470 -10.55 23.28 10.82
N GLN A 471 -9.66 23.16 11.81
CA GLN A 471 -9.97 23.02 13.23
C GLN A 471 -10.83 21.77 13.55
N ARG A 472 -10.76 20.72 12.74
CA ARG A 472 -11.45 19.43 12.96
C ARG A 472 -10.62 18.51 13.86
N VAL A 473 -10.35 18.96 15.09
CA VAL A 473 -9.37 18.34 16.00
C VAL A 473 -9.67 16.87 16.31
N LYS A 474 -10.95 16.51 16.48
CA LYS A 474 -11.34 15.11 16.77
C LYS A 474 -10.98 14.16 15.63
N GLU A 475 -11.30 14.55 14.40
CA GLU A 475 -11.00 13.75 13.21
C GLU A 475 -9.51 13.74 12.90
N GLN A 476 -8.83 14.86 13.11
CA GLN A 476 -7.38 14.92 13.01
C GLN A 476 -6.75 13.90 13.96
N ALA A 477 -7.13 13.89 15.24
CA ALA A 477 -6.59 12.95 16.22
C ALA A 477 -6.85 11.49 15.82
N GLN A 478 -8.03 11.18 15.32
CA GLN A 478 -8.37 9.84 14.80
C GLN A 478 -7.47 9.42 13.64
N VAL A 479 -7.27 10.29 12.65
CA VAL A 479 -6.40 10.01 11.49
C VAL A 479 -4.94 9.86 11.93
N ILE A 480 -4.47 10.68 12.88
CA ILE A 480 -3.11 10.58 13.42
C ILE A 480 -2.92 9.28 14.20
N ASN A 481 -3.88 8.86 15.02
CA ASN A 481 -3.84 7.55 15.70
C ASN A 481 -3.74 6.39 14.69
N GLN A 482 -4.48 6.48 13.60
CA GLN A 482 -4.40 5.49 12.54
C GLN A 482 -3.05 5.49 11.83
N ALA A 483 -2.53 6.68 11.49
CA ALA A 483 -1.20 6.81 10.89
C ALA A 483 -0.11 6.24 11.80
N MET A 484 -0.19 6.47 13.11
CA MET A 484 0.71 5.88 14.11
C MET A 484 0.66 4.35 14.11
N ALA A 485 -0.54 3.77 14.07
CA ALA A 485 -0.69 2.31 14.02
C ALA A 485 -0.11 1.72 12.72
N GLU A 486 -0.33 2.37 11.58
CA GLU A 486 0.27 1.97 10.30
C GLU A 486 1.80 2.06 10.35
N LEU A 487 2.36 3.18 10.84
CA LEU A 487 3.81 3.35 10.99
C LEU A 487 4.41 2.27 11.90
N ALA A 488 3.80 1.99 13.05
CA ALA A 488 4.28 0.96 13.98
C ALA A 488 4.31 -0.45 13.36
N THR A 489 3.49 -0.69 12.34
CA THR A 489 3.39 -2.00 11.67
C THR A 489 4.38 -2.16 10.52
N VAL A 490 4.84 -1.08 9.90
CA VAL A 490 5.73 -1.09 8.72
C VAL A 490 6.98 -1.98 8.91
N PRO A 491 7.73 -1.92 10.03
CA PRO A 491 8.94 -2.72 10.21
C PRO A 491 8.72 -4.24 10.16
N TYR A 492 7.49 -4.69 10.37
CA TYR A 492 7.14 -6.11 10.35
C TYR A 492 6.68 -6.55 8.96
N LEU A 493 6.18 -5.64 8.14
CA LEU A 493 5.66 -5.95 6.82
C LEU A 493 6.78 -5.96 5.77
N GLN A 494 7.76 -5.06 5.90
CA GLN A 494 8.77 -4.80 4.87
C GLN A 494 10.18 -4.77 5.46
N ASP A 495 11.16 -5.20 4.67
CA ASP A 495 12.57 -4.99 4.98
C ASP A 495 12.91 -3.51 4.77
N ILE A 496 13.01 -2.77 5.89
CA ILE A 496 13.32 -1.35 5.87
C ILE A 496 14.83 -1.11 6.05
N SER A 497 15.35 -0.14 5.32
CA SER A 497 16.71 0.34 5.55
C SER A 497 16.82 1.12 6.85
N GLN A 498 18.04 1.27 7.38
CA GLN A 498 18.31 2.07 8.58
C GLN A 498 17.78 3.51 8.44
N GLN A 499 17.87 4.10 7.24
CA GLN A 499 17.39 5.45 6.96
C GLN A 499 15.86 5.53 7.02
N GLU A 500 15.17 4.52 6.50
CA GLU A 500 13.70 4.43 6.55
C GLU A 500 13.21 4.20 7.99
N ALA A 501 13.93 3.40 8.78
CA ALA A 501 13.65 3.22 10.20
C ALA A 501 13.79 4.54 10.98
N GLU A 502 14.86 5.31 10.74
CA GLU A 502 15.03 6.64 11.35
C GLU A 502 13.91 7.62 10.96
N LEU A 503 13.54 7.64 9.67
CA LEU A 503 12.45 8.47 9.18
C LEU A 503 11.11 8.08 9.83
N LEU A 504 10.82 6.78 9.93
CA LEU A 504 9.61 6.26 10.57
C LEU A 504 9.52 6.72 12.03
N GLN A 505 10.60 6.59 12.80
CA GLN A 505 10.66 7.02 14.20
C GLN A 505 10.40 8.52 14.35
N LEU A 506 10.98 9.34 13.47
CA LEU A 506 10.77 10.80 13.48
C LEU A 506 9.31 11.16 13.13
N LEU A 507 8.71 10.48 12.15
CA LEU A 507 7.29 10.67 11.81
C LEU A 507 6.36 10.25 12.96
N MET A 508 6.69 9.16 13.66
CA MET A 508 5.94 8.74 14.85
C MET A 508 6.06 9.77 15.98
N ALA A 509 7.24 10.35 16.19
CA ALA A 509 7.43 11.42 17.18
C ALA A 509 6.61 12.67 16.83
N ASP A 510 6.63 13.11 15.57
CA ASP A 510 5.83 14.25 15.10
C ASP A 510 4.32 14.02 15.28
N ALA A 511 3.86 12.79 15.02
CA ALA A 511 2.47 12.38 15.20
C ALA A 511 2.08 12.35 16.69
N MET A 512 2.96 11.84 17.56
CA MET A 512 2.76 11.86 19.01
C MET A 512 2.69 13.27 19.57
N ASP A 513 3.62 14.15 19.18
CA ASP A 513 3.61 15.57 19.57
C ASP A 513 2.33 16.28 19.10
N THR A 514 1.77 15.87 17.96
CA THR A 514 0.49 16.37 17.45
C THR A 514 -0.69 15.94 18.33
N LEU A 515 -0.73 14.68 18.75
CA LEU A 515 -1.78 14.15 19.63
C LEU A 515 -1.73 14.78 21.03
N GLU A 516 -0.53 15.06 21.54
CA GLU A 516 -0.34 15.69 22.84
C GLU A 516 -0.49 17.22 22.81
N GLY A 517 -0.67 17.81 21.63
CA GLY A 517 -0.76 19.26 21.48
C GLY A 517 0.54 20.00 21.80
N ARG A 518 1.68 19.31 21.81
CA ARG A 518 2.99 19.91 22.09
C ARG A 518 3.38 20.83 20.93
N GLN A 519 3.51 22.13 21.22
CA GLN A 519 4.11 23.08 20.28
C GLN A 519 5.61 23.16 20.57
N SER A 520 6.43 22.71 19.62
CA SER A 520 7.88 22.92 19.68
C SER A 520 8.28 23.95 18.65
N ASP A 521 9.19 24.86 19.00
CA ASP A 521 9.80 25.81 18.04
C ASP A 521 10.67 25.11 16.99
N LYS A 522 10.97 23.81 17.17
CA LYS A 522 11.72 23.00 16.23
C LYS A 522 10.86 22.60 15.04
N GLU A 523 11.44 22.68 13.84
CA GLU A 523 10.78 22.22 12.63
C GLU A 523 10.61 20.69 12.67
N ARG A 524 9.34 20.26 12.57
CA ARG A 524 8.94 18.85 12.47
C ARG A 524 9.33 18.27 11.12
N VAL A 525 9.70 17.00 11.09
CA VAL A 525 10.10 16.29 9.86
C VAL A 525 8.98 16.26 8.85
N TRP A 526 7.74 16.06 9.30
CA TRP A 526 6.57 16.11 8.43
C TRP A 526 6.39 17.48 7.75
N ASN A 527 6.67 18.59 8.44
CA ASN A 527 6.58 19.92 7.83
C ASN A 527 7.62 20.09 6.72
N THR A 528 8.82 19.54 6.91
CA THR A 528 9.87 19.57 5.89
C THR A 528 9.49 18.71 4.69
N ILE A 529 8.95 17.50 4.91
CA ILE A 529 8.42 16.62 3.84
C ILE A 529 7.34 17.34 3.03
N GLN A 530 6.42 18.04 3.70
CA GLN A 530 5.39 18.82 3.02
C GLN A 530 5.98 19.94 2.16
N LYS A 531 6.97 20.68 2.66
CA LYS A 531 7.63 21.74 1.90
C LYS A 531 8.33 21.19 0.66
N VAL A 532 9.12 20.12 0.82
CA VAL A 532 9.87 19.51 -0.30
C VAL A 532 8.91 18.90 -1.31
N GLY A 533 7.90 18.16 -0.88
CA GLY A 533 6.93 17.55 -1.80
C GLY A 533 6.13 18.58 -2.59
N ARG A 534 5.80 19.75 -2.01
CA ARG A 534 5.18 20.87 -2.76
C ARG A 534 6.09 21.42 -3.85
N ILE A 535 7.40 21.51 -3.59
CA ILE A 535 8.38 21.96 -4.59
C ILE A 535 8.49 20.92 -5.70
N GLU A 536 8.60 19.64 -5.34
CA GLU A 536 8.69 18.54 -6.31
C GLU A 536 7.45 18.52 -7.22
N ASP A 537 6.25 18.63 -6.64
CA ASP A 537 5.00 18.70 -7.38
C ASP A 537 4.94 19.89 -8.34
N PHE A 538 5.45 21.05 -7.92
CA PHE A 538 5.54 22.22 -8.78
C PHE A 538 6.51 22.00 -9.95
N LEU A 539 7.65 21.37 -9.72
CA LEU A 539 8.61 21.03 -10.77
C LEU A 539 8.01 20.06 -11.80
N TYR A 540 7.33 19.01 -11.35
CA TYR A 540 6.62 18.11 -12.27
C TYR A 540 5.55 18.84 -13.09
N GLN A 541 4.80 19.75 -12.48
CA GLN A 541 3.80 20.53 -13.22
C GLN A 541 4.43 21.44 -14.28
N LEU A 542 5.57 22.07 -13.97
CA LEU A 542 6.33 22.88 -14.93
C LEU A 542 6.84 22.02 -16.09
N GLU A 543 7.39 20.84 -15.81
CA GLU A 543 7.86 19.90 -16.82
C GLU A 543 6.71 19.45 -17.74
N ASP A 544 5.57 19.06 -17.17
CA ASP A 544 4.36 18.66 -17.90
C ASP A 544 3.87 19.77 -18.84
N ASN A 545 3.81 21.00 -18.33
CA ASN A 545 3.39 22.17 -19.10
C ASN A 545 4.38 22.50 -20.22
N PHE A 546 5.68 22.38 -19.95
CA PHE A 546 6.72 22.54 -20.94
C PHE A 546 6.60 21.48 -22.06
N LEU A 547 6.43 20.21 -21.71
CA LEU A 547 6.27 19.11 -22.67
C LEU A 547 5.00 19.26 -23.51
N LYS A 548 3.86 19.64 -22.90
CA LYS A 548 2.62 19.95 -23.63
C LYS A 548 2.81 21.09 -24.62
N THR A 549 3.47 22.17 -24.20
CA THR A 549 3.76 23.33 -25.05
C THR A 549 4.72 22.96 -26.19
N LYS A 550 5.75 22.14 -25.91
CA LYS A 550 6.69 21.63 -26.91
C LYS A 550 5.96 20.78 -27.96
N LYS A 551 5.10 19.85 -27.54
CA LYS A 551 4.26 19.03 -28.44
C LYS A 551 3.37 19.91 -29.33
N LEU A 552 2.70 20.91 -28.76
CA LEU A 552 1.85 21.85 -29.52
C LEU A 552 2.66 22.65 -30.56
N ARG A 553 3.86 23.13 -30.20
CA ARG A 553 4.75 23.83 -31.13
C ARG A 553 5.20 22.91 -32.27
N THR A 554 5.55 21.66 -31.98
CA THR A 554 5.92 20.68 -33.01
C THR A 554 4.76 20.36 -33.94
N ALA A 555 3.56 20.14 -33.40
CA ALA A 555 2.35 19.90 -34.18
C ALA A 555 1.99 21.10 -35.09
N ARG A 556 2.12 22.33 -34.59
CA ARG A 556 1.95 23.55 -35.39
C ARG A 556 2.97 23.63 -36.52
N ARG A 557 4.25 23.35 -36.26
CA ARG A 557 5.30 23.30 -37.28
C ARG A 557 5.02 22.24 -38.35
N GLN A 558 4.60 21.04 -37.95
CA GLN A 558 4.22 19.97 -38.89
C GLN A 558 3.01 20.38 -39.75
N LYS A 559 1.97 20.96 -39.14
CA LYS A 559 0.79 21.45 -39.86
C LYS A 559 1.15 22.53 -40.88
N THR A 560 2.04 23.46 -40.53
CA THR A 560 2.51 24.50 -41.48
C THR A 560 3.35 23.91 -42.60
N LYS A 561 4.21 22.91 -42.33
CA LYS A 561 4.96 22.19 -43.37
C LYS A 561 4.02 21.43 -44.32
N LEU A 562 3.03 20.73 -43.78
CA LEU A 562 2.04 19.99 -44.57
C LEU A 562 1.22 20.92 -45.48
N LYS A 563 0.80 22.08 -44.94
CA LYS A 563 0.09 23.11 -45.71
C LYS A 563 0.96 23.65 -46.86
N ARG A 564 2.24 23.92 -46.62
CA ARG A 564 3.17 24.38 -47.67
C ARG A 564 3.38 23.33 -48.77
N LEU A 565 3.47 22.05 -48.40
CA LEU A 565 3.59 20.96 -49.37
C LEU A 565 2.31 20.77 -50.20
N GLN A 566 1.13 21.00 -49.61
CA GLN A 566 -0.14 20.96 -50.32
C GLN A 566 -0.31 22.12 -51.31
N THR A 567 0.14 23.35 -50.97
CA THR A 567 0.12 24.47 -51.92
C THR A 567 1.12 24.31 -53.06
N VAL A 568 2.22 23.57 -52.87
CA VAL A 568 3.20 23.29 -53.93
C VAL A 568 2.73 22.14 -54.86
N GLN A 569 1.76 21.32 -54.45
CA GLN A 569 1.15 20.27 -55.28
C GLN A 569 -0.11 20.72 -56.04
N GLN A 570 -0.66 21.90 -55.73
CA GLN A 570 -1.84 22.47 -56.40
C GLN A 570 -1.50 23.56 -57.42
N ASN A 571 -0.22 23.95 -57.50
CA ASN A 571 0.38 24.70 -58.59
C ASN A 571 1.23 23.75 -59.43
#